data_AF-A0A6G7BS54-F1
#
_entry.id   AF-A0A6G7BS54-F1
#
_cell.length_a   1.000
_cell.length_b   1.000
_cell.length_c   1.000
_cell.angle_alpha   90.00
_cell.angle_beta   90.00
_cell.angle_gamma   90.00
#
_symmetry.space_group_name_H-M   'P 1'
#
loop_
_entity.id
_entity.type
_entity.pdbx_description
1 polymer ?
#
loop_
_entity_poly.entity_id
_entity_poly.type
_entity_poly.pdbx_seq_one_letter_code
_entity_poly.pdbx_strand_id
1 'polypeptide(L)'
;MVSNINYKDSNGKELIFADNPLYPAADIKIYKIDINDRETPLSFTVNKELKFISINLDKVENGTFYIQLKSDVQDKITYTAKIDANDPCKDYKLQEIKQNDIIGQYDQKNQIWILKK
;
A
#
# COMPACT_ATOMS: atom_id res chain seq x y z
N MET A 1 -1.35 -4.64 -11.03
CA MET A 1 -2.59 -4.07 -10.47
C MET A 1 -2.20 -2.81 -9.70
N VAL A 2 -2.88 -1.68 -9.89
CA VAL A 2 -2.54 -0.45 -9.17
C VAL A 2 -3.37 -0.38 -7.88
N SER A 3 -2.73 -0.02 -6.76
CA SER A 3 -3.41 0.28 -5.50
C SER A 3 -2.92 1.59 -4.93
N ASN A 4 -3.83 2.42 -4.42
CA ASN A 4 -3.51 3.68 -3.77
C ASN A 4 -3.54 3.49 -2.25
N ILE A 5 -2.50 3.95 -1.57
CA ILE A 5 -2.34 3.81 -0.12
C ILE A 5 -2.08 5.17 0.52
N ASN A 6 -2.66 5.40 1.70
CA ASN A 6 -2.34 6.52 2.58
C ASN A 6 -2.16 6.02 4.02
N TYR A 7 -1.36 6.73 4.81
CA TYR A 7 -1.11 6.50 6.22
C TYR A 7 -1.69 7.61 7.08
N LYS A 8 -2.51 7.22 8.07
CA LYS A 8 -3.06 8.12 9.09
C LYS A 8 -2.76 7.61 10.49
N ASP A 9 -2.69 8.53 11.45
CA ASP A 9 -2.66 8.14 12.86
C ASP A 9 -4.05 7.68 13.35
N SER A 10 -4.11 7.24 14.61
CA SER A 10 -5.35 6.86 15.28
C SER A 10 -6.42 7.97 15.35
N ASN A 11 -6.01 9.24 15.23
CA ASN A 11 -6.89 10.41 15.21
C ASN A 11 -7.28 10.85 13.78
N GLY A 12 -6.80 10.14 12.75
CA GLY A 12 -7.07 10.45 11.35
C GLY A 12 -6.15 11.54 10.75
N LYS A 13 -5.09 11.94 11.44
CA LYS A 13 -4.11 12.90 10.93
C LYS A 13 -3.21 12.25 9.89
N GLU A 14 -2.95 12.97 8.80
CA GLU A 14 -2.03 12.55 7.73
C GLU A 14 -0.59 12.39 8.26
N LEU A 15 0.03 11.24 7.99
CA LEU A 15 1.39 10.96 8.44
C LEU A 15 2.46 11.28 7.41
N ILE A 16 2.12 11.18 6.12
CA ILE A 16 3.05 11.36 4.98
C ILE A 16 2.85 12.69 4.26
N PHE A 17 1.60 13.18 4.23
CA PHE A 17 1.17 14.31 3.40
C PHE A 17 0.72 15.53 4.20
N ALA A 18 1.07 15.59 5.49
CA ALA A 18 0.91 16.80 6.29
C ALA A 18 1.97 17.85 5.92
N ASP A 19 1.75 19.11 6.30
CA ASP A 19 2.73 20.19 6.09
C ASP A 19 4.07 19.90 6.77
N ASN A 20 4.02 19.24 7.93
CA ASN A 20 5.17 18.67 8.63
C ASN A 20 4.94 17.17 8.81
N PRO A 21 5.28 16.35 7.79
CA PRO A 21 4.99 14.92 7.81
C PRO A 21 5.90 14.20 8.81
N LEU A 22 5.33 13.23 9.52
CA LEU A 22 6.11 12.34 10.39
C LEU A 22 7.00 11.40 9.57
N TYR A 23 6.52 11.00 8.39
CA TYR A 23 7.22 10.14 7.45
C TYR A 23 7.29 10.84 6.09
N PRO A 24 8.37 11.57 5.79
CA PRO A 24 8.51 12.27 4.52
C PRO A 24 8.42 11.31 3.34
N ALA A 25 7.62 11.65 2.32
CA ALA A 25 7.45 10.79 1.15
C ALA A 25 8.75 10.49 0.39
N ALA A 26 9.78 11.33 0.55
CA ALA A 26 11.09 11.14 -0.06
C ALA A 26 11.89 9.97 0.57
N ASP A 27 11.57 9.59 1.80
CA ASP A 27 12.30 8.55 2.55
C ASP A 27 11.65 7.17 2.40
N ILE A 28 10.48 7.11 1.74
CA ILE A 28 9.69 5.90 1.61
C ILE A 28 10.34 4.95 0.61
N LYS A 29 10.53 3.70 1.04
CA LYS A 29 10.91 2.58 0.16
C LYS A 29 9.81 1.54 0.18
N ILE A 30 9.51 1.00 -1.00
CA ILE A 30 8.52 -0.06 -1.17
C ILE A 30 9.16 -1.20 -1.94
N TYR A 31 9.13 -2.39 -1.38
CA TYR A 31 9.83 -3.55 -1.92
C TYR A 31 9.13 -4.86 -1.54
N LYS A 32 9.44 -5.93 -2.25
CA LYS A 32 9.12 -7.31 -1.86
C LYS A 32 10.39 -8.07 -1.51
N ILE A 33 10.25 -9.14 -0.76
CA ILE A 33 11.33 -10.08 -0.49
C ILE A 33 11.12 -11.28 -1.41
N ASP A 34 12.13 -11.62 -2.20
CA ASP A 34 12.09 -12.78 -3.09
C ASP A 34 12.37 -14.10 -2.34
N ILE A 35 12.34 -15.22 -3.07
CA ILE A 35 12.59 -16.56 -2.51
C ILE A 35 14.02 -16.76 -1.97
N ASN A 36 14.94 -15.85 -2.26
CA ASN A 36 16.34 -15.88 -1.81
C ASN A 36 16.61 -14.83 -0.73
N ASP A 37 15.56 -14.33 -0.07
CA ASP A 37 15.61 -13.27 0.95
C ASP A 37 16.19 -11.94 0.44
N ARG A 38 16.06 -11.64 -0.86
CA ARG A 38 16.54 -10.38 -1.45
C ARG A 38 15.42 -9.36 -1.59
N GLU A 39 15.73 -8.12 -1.23
CA GLU A 39 14.85 -6.98 -1.48
C GLU A 39 14.78 -6.66 -2.97
N THR A 40 13.58 -6.72 -3.53
CA THR A 40 13.27 -6.29 -4.88
C THR A 40 12.34 -5.08 -4.82
N PRO A 41 12.78 -3.89 -5.26
CA PRO A 41 11.96 -2.69 -5.27
C PRO A 41 10.65 -2.88 -6.07
N LEU A 42 9.56 -2.32 -5.57
CA LEU A 42 8.31 -2.20 -6.30
C LEU A 42 8.18 -0.80 -6.87
N SER A 43 7.69 -0.69 -8.10
CA SER A 43 7.42 0.62 -8.70
C SER A 43 6.23 1.29 -8.01
N PHE A 44 6.43 2.55 -7.60
CA PHE A 44 5.37 3.37 -7.01
C PHE A 44 5.49 4.83 -7.46
N THR A 45 4.40 5.58 -7.31
CA THR A 45 4.35 7.03 -7.54
C THR A 45 3.68 7.71 -6.37
N VAL A 46 4.14 8.91 -6.01
CA VAL A 46 3.59 9.70 -4.91
C VAL A 46 2.72 10.82 -5.47
N ASN A 47 1.45 10.88 -5.06
CA ASN A 47 0.56 11.99 -5.37
C ASN A 47 0.36 12.85 -4.10
N LYS A 48 1.02 14.01 -4.06
CA LYS A 48 0.96 14.92 -2.91
C LYS A 48 -0.36 15.68 -2.81
N GLU A 49 -0.98 16.00 -3.94
CA GLU A 49 -2.24 16.77 -3.99
C GLU A 49 -3.40 15.94 -3.47
N LEU A 50 -3.50 14.70 -3.96
CA LEU A 50 -4.54 13.75 -3.56
C LEU A 50 -4.14 12.89 -2.34
N LYS A 51 -2.93 13.09 -1.81
CA LYS A 51 -2.41 12.48 -0.57
C LYS A 51 -2.45 10.95 -0.59
N PHE A 52 -1.82 10.34 -1.59
CA PHE A 52 -1.64 8.88 -1.63
C PHE A 52 -0.36 8.46 -2.35
N ILE A 53 0.00 7.19 -2.16
CA ILE A 53 1.06 6.48 -2.90
C ILE A 53 0.39 5.42 -3.77
N SER A 54 0.58 5.48 -5.09
CA SER A 54 0.14 4.42 -6.01
C SER A 54 1.23 3.39 -6.16
N ILE A 55 0.91 2.13 -5.94
CA ILE A 55 1.86 1.01 -6.00
C ILE A 55 1.41 0.03 -7.08
N ASN A 56 2.35 -0.43 -7.90
CA ASN A 56 2.12 -1.51 -8.86
C ASN A 56 2.31 -2.87 -8.17
N LEU A 57 1.19 -3.48 -7.81
CA LEU A 57 1.14 -4.81 -7.19
C LEU A 57 1.10 -5.92 -8.24
N ASP A 58 1.72 -7.05 -7.89
CA ASP A 58 1.70 -8.27 -8.70
C ASP A 58 0.27 -8.82 -8.81
N LYS A 59 -0.07 -9.36 -9.98
CA LYS A 59 -1.38 -9.96 -10.29
C LYS A 59 -1.43 -11.40 -9.76
N VAL A 60 -1.54 -11.53 -8.45
CA VAL A 60 -1.58 -12.81 -7.71
C VAL A 60 -2.72 -12.80 -6.70
N GLU A 61 -3.21 -13.98 -6.30
CA GLU A 61 -4.31 -14.07 -5.33
C GLU A 61 -3.92 -13.57 -3.94
N ASN A 62 -2.70 -13.89 -3.50
CA ASN A 62 -2.15 -13.46 -2.23
C ASN A 62 -0.75 -12.91 -2.48
N GLY A 63 -0.48 -11.70 -2.00
CA GLY A 63 0.84 -11.08 -2.12
C GLY A 63 1.30 -10.47 -0.81
N THR A 64 2.60 -10.30 -0.68
CA THR A 64 3.24 -9.62 0.44
C THR A 64 4.28 -8.66 -0.10
N PHE A 65 4.31 -7.47 0.47
CA PHE A 65 5.36 -6.48 0.25
C PHE A 65 5.59 -5.68 1.53
N TYR A 66 6.56 -4.79 1.51
CA TYR A 66 7.00 -4.02 2.66
C TYR A 66 7.02 -2.54 2.29
N ILE A 67 6.59 -1.71 3.23
CA ILE A 67 6.73 -0.26 3.16
C ILE A 67 7.65 0.14 4.31
N GLN A 68 8.83 0.65 3.97
CA GLN A 68 9.75 1.26 4.92
C GLN A 68 9.52 2.77 4.90
N LEU A 69 8.99 3.30 6.00
CA LEU A 69 8.65 4.72 6.15
C LEU A 69 9.88 5.55 6.56
N LYS A 70 10.82 4.93 7.28
CA LYS A 70 12.18 5.42 7.60
C LYS A 70 13.06 4.25 8.03
N SER A 71 14.36 4.46 8.28
CA SER A 71 15.35 3.40 8.52
C SER A 71 14.93 2.33 9.54
N ASP A 72 14.22 2.73 10.58
CA ASP A 72 13.80 1.92 11.73
C ASP A 72 12.28 1.62 11.76
N VAL A 73 11.52 2.08 10.75
CA VAL A 73 10.06 1.92 10.71
C VAL A 73 9.65 1.25 9.41
N GLN A 74 9.28 -0.01 9.53
CA GLN A 74 8.83 -0.87 8.44
C GLN A 74 7.47 -1.49 8.76
N ASP A 75 6.63 -1.60 7.75
CA ASP A 75 5.37 -2.33 7.81
C ASP A 75 5.39 -3.48 6.80
N LYS A 76 4.95 -4.66 7.25
CA LYS A 76 4.61 -5.77 6.37
C LYS A 76 3.18 -5.56 5.87
N ILE A 77 3.04 -5.50 4.56
CA ILE A 77 1.75 -5.35 3.90
C ILE A 77 1.40 -6.67 3.20
N THR A 78 0.28 -7.26 3.59
CA THR A 78 -0.29 -8.42 2.89
C THR A 78 -1.55 -8.01 2.16
N TYR A 79 -1.81 -8.63 1.02
CA TYR A 79 -3.00 -8.34 0.24
C TYR A 79 -3.61 -9.58 -0.39
N THR A 80 -4.93 -9.54 -0.54
CA THR A 80 -5.70 -10.55 -1.27
C THR A 80 -6.34 -9.90 -2.48
N ALA A 81 -6.19 -10.50 -3.66
CA ALA A 81 -6.86 -10.09 -4.88
C ALA A 81 -7.59 -11.26 -5.52
N LYS A 82 -8.67 -10.99 -6.24
CA LYS A 82 -9.45 -12.00 -6.96
C LYS A 82 -9.74 -11.55 -8.38
N ILE A 83 -9.78 -12.52 -9.29
CA ILE A 83 -10.38 -12.34 -10.60
C ILE A 83 -11.89 -12.40 -10.39
N ASP A 84 -12.60 -11.46 -10.99
CA ASP A 84 -14.06 -11.42 -10.94
C ASP A 84 -14.61 -12.49 -11.90
N ALA A 85 -15.07 -13.60 -11.32
CA ALA A 85 -15.46 -14.82 -12.01
C ALA A 85 -16.66 -14.67 -12.96
N ASN A 86 -17.38 -13.54 -12.89
CA ASN A 86 -18.55 -13.29 -13.73
C ASN A 86 -18.21 -12.62 -15.07
N ASP A 87 -16.93 -12.39 -15.37
CA ASP A 87 -16.52 -11.78 -16.63
C ASP A 87 -15.19 -12.38 -17.14
N PRO A 88 -15.20 -13.05 -18.31
CA PRO A 88 -14.06 -13.81 -18.83
C PRO A 88 -12.88 -12.94 -19.28
N CYS A 89 -13.03 -11.62 -19.37
CA CYS A 89 -11.97 -10.69 -19.77
C CYS A 89 -11.31 -9.94 -18.58
N LYS A 90 -11.61 -10.31 -17.33
CA LYS A 90 -11.26 -9.45 -16.18
C LYS A 90 -9.87 -9.62 -15.60
N ASP A 91 -9.41 -8.48 -15.10
CA ASP A 91 -8.16 -8.28 -14.39
C ASP A 91 -8.31 -8.54 -12.88
N TYR A 92 -7.19 -8.75 -12.18
CA TYR A 92 -7.20 -8.91 -10.72
C TYR A 92 -7.74 -7.65 -10.04
N LYS A 93 -8.69 -7.82 -9.12
CA LYS A 93 -9.19 -6.77 -8.23
C LYS A 93 -8.76 -7.03 -6.81
N LEU A 94 -8.11 -6.02 -6.22
CA LEU A 94 -7.73 -6.01 -4.82
C LEU A 94 -8.98 -6.07 -3.93
N GLN A 95 -9.01 -7.04 -3.03
CA GLN A 95 -10.13 -7.26 -2.09
C GLN A 95 -9.80 -6.74 -0.69
N GLU A 96 -8.56 -6.91 -0.26
CA GLU A 96 -8.12 -6.61 1.10
C GLU A 96 -6.65 -6.24 1.10
N ILE A 97 -6.28 -5.30 1.97
CA ILE A 97 -4.91 -5.01 2.39
C ILE A 97 -4.84 -5.08 3.92
N LYS A 98 -3.78 -5.68 4.47
CA LYS A 98 -3.45 -5.65 5.90
C LYS A 98 -2.06 -5.09 6.14
N GLN A 99 -1.90 -4.34 7.23
CA GLN A 99 -0.63 -3.85 7.75
C GLN A 99 -0.35 -4.53 9.08
N ASN A 100 0.71 -5.35 9.17
CA ASN A 100 1.07 -6.10 10.39
C ASN A 100 -0.15 -6.74 11.08
N ASP A 101 -1.01 -7.40 10.30
CA ASP A 101 -2.28 -8.05 10.69
C ASP A 101 -3.50 -7.16 10.88
N ILE A 102 -3.37 -5.83 10.83
CA ILE A 102 -4.49 -4.89 10.91
C ILE A 102 -5.07 -4.65 9.51
N ILE A 103 -6.36 -4.89 9.33
CA ILE A 103 -7.06 -4.65 8.06
C ILE A 103 -7.09 -3.14 7.77
N GLY A 104 -6.64 -2.76 6.57
CA GLY A 104 -6.73 -1.40 6.07
C GLY A 104 -8.17 -0.99 5.80
N GLN A 105 -8.48 0.29 5.98
CA GLN A 105 -9.80 0.83 5.68
C GLN A 105 -9.85 1.32 4.23
N TYR A 106 -10.82 0.87 3.45
CA TYR A 106 -10.99 1.35 2.08
C TYR A 106 -11.90 2.58 2.01
N ASP A 107 -11.37 3.70 1.55
CA ASP A 107 -12.15 4.88 1.18
C ASP A 107 -12.68 4.70 -0.25
N GLN A 108 -13.96 4.33 -0.37
CA GLN A 108 -14.60 4.12 -1.66
C GLN A 108 -14.70 5.39 -2.52
N LYS A 109 -14.81 6.56 -1.88
CA LYS A 109 -14.99 7.83 -2.60
C LYS A 109 -13.70 8.23 -3.32
N ASN A 110 -12.58 8.10 -2.63
CA ASN A 110 -11.27 8.49 -3.17
C ASN A 110 -10.51 7.31 -3.78
N GLN A 111 -11.00 6.08 -3.60
CA GLN A 111 -10.36 4.83 -4.04
C GLN A 111 -8.97 4.64 -3.44
N ILE A 112 -8.85 4.82 -2.13
CA ILE A 112 -7.58 4.77 -1.37
C ILE A 112 -7.74 3.82 -0.18
N TRP A 113 -6.73 2.97 0.03
CA TRP A 113 -6.56 2.20 1.25
C TRP A 113 -5.88 3.05 2.32
N ILE A 114 -6.51 3.17 3.48
CA ILE A 114 -6.00 3.90 4.64
C ILE A 114 -5.41 2.88 5.62
N LEU A 115 -4.11 2.99 5.84
CA LEU A 115 -3.33 2.24 6.82
C LEU A 115 -3.16 3.09 8.08
N LYS A 116 -3.20 2.46 9.27
CA LYS A 116 -3.20 3.16 10.56
C LYS A 116 -1.90 2.89 11.31
N LYS A 117 -1.36 3.93 11.95
CA LYS A 117 -0.15 3.82 12.77
C LYS A 117 -0.24 4.61 14.07
#